data_AF-A0A3D3K6F0-F1
#
_entry.id   AF-A0A3D3K6F0-F1
#
_cell.length_a   1.000
_cell.length_b   1.000
_cell.length_c   1.000
_cell.angle_alpha   90.00
_cell.angle_beta   90.00
_cell.angle_gamma   90.00
#
_symmetry.space_group_name_H-M   'P 1'
#
loop_
_entity.id
_entity.type
_entity.pdbx_description
1 polymer ?
#
loop_
_entity_poly.entity_id
_entity_poly.type
_entity_poly.pdbx_seq_one_letter_code
_entity_poly.pdbx_strand_id
1 'polypeptide(L)'
;MREKLLDLMKSEGLKPGQLADLLGINPAGISHILAGRNKPGFDLLQKILRRFPQIDPDWLLLDSPTMYRADRLAPGSDGAAQPDRA
;
A
#
# COMPACT_ATOMS: atom_id res chain seq x y z
N MET A 1 5.53 11.03 1.48
CA MET A 1 4.41 10.30 2.11
C MET A 1 3.04 10.83 1.75
N ARG A 2 2.73 12.12 1.98
CA ARG A 2 1.41 12.69 1.62
C ARG A 2 1.00 12.29 0.20
N GLU A 3 1.92 12.48 -0.75
CA GLU A 3 1.73 12.11 -2.16
C GLU A 3 1.43 10.62 -2.32
N LYS A 4 2.24 9.73 -1.71
CA LYS A 4 1.98 8.28 -1.70
C LYS A 4 0.59 7.90 -1.19
N LEU A 5 0.07 8.56 -0.15
CA LEU A 5 -1.31 8.32 0.32
C LEU A 5 -2.35 8.80 -0.69
N LEU A 6 -2.13 9.96 -1.31
CA LEU A 6 -3.01 10.48 -2.36
C LEU A 6 -3.02 9.58 -3.60
N ASP A 7 -1.85 9.09 -4.01
CA ASP A 7 -1.70 8.17 -5.13
C ASP A 7 -2.42 6.85 -4.83
N LEU A 8 -2.23 6.30 -3.62
CA LEU A 8 -2.94 5.11 -3.17
C LEU A 8 -4.46 5.30 -3.16
N MET A 9 -4.92 6.43 -2.64
CA MET A 9 -6.35 6.74 -2.64
C MET A 9 -6.90 6.86 -4.05
N LYS A 10 -6.14 7.47 -4.97
CA LYS A 10 -6.55 7.64 -6.36
C LYS A 10 -6.58 6.31 -7.10
N SER A 11 -5.60 5.45 -6.90
CA SER A 11 -5.52 4.16 -7.58
C SER A 11 -6.58 3.17 -7.09
N GLU A 12 -6.90 3.19 -5.79
CA GLU A 12 -7.92 2.33 -5.19
C GLU A 12 -9.32 2.97 -5.20
N GLY A 13 -9.46 4.22 -5.65
CA GLY A 13 -10.75 4.94 -5.70
C GLY A 13 -11.34 5.31 -4.33
N LEU A 14 -10.48 5.52 -3.33
CA LEU A 14 -10.86 5.73 -1.93
C LEU A 14 -10.86 7.20 -1.52
N LYS A 15 -11.84 7.60 -0.70
CA LYS A 15 -11.84 8.87 0.05
C LYS A 15 -11.00 8.75 1.34
N PRO A 16 -10.53 9.87 1.94
CA PRO A 16 -9.69 9.82 3.14
C PRO A 16 -10.33 9.05 4.30
N GLY A 17 -11.64 9.24 4.52
CA GLY A 17 -12.39 8.53 5.55
C GLY A 17 -12.45 7.01 5.29
N GLN A 18 -12.71 6.61 4.04
CA GLN A 18 -12.76 5.19 3.67
C GLN A 18 -11.40 4.51 3.84
N LEU A 19 -10.30 5.20 3.52
CA LEU A 19 -8.96 4.70 3.79
C LEU A 19 -8.71 4.54 5.30
N ALA A 20 -9.14 5.51 6.11
CA ALA A 20 -9.01 5.44 7.56
C ALA A 20 -9.78 4.24 8.14
N ASP A 21 -11.02 4.03 7.68
CA ASP A 21 -11.86 2.91 8.07
C ASP A 21 -11.22 1.57 7.66
N LEU A 22 -10.72 1.47 6.43
CA LEU A 22 -10.04 0.28 5.92
C LEU A 22 -8.76 -0.09 6.68
N LEU A 23 -8.02 0.93 7.14
CA LEU A 23 -6.80 0.73 7.92
C LEU A 23 -7.09 0.61 9.43
N GLY A 24 -8.35 0.79 9.86
CA GLY A 24 -8.74 0.80 11.26
C GLY A 24 -7.97 1.85 12.04
N ILE A 25 -7.84 3.07 11.49
CA ILE A 25 -7.21 4.21 12.16
C ILE A 25 -8.20 5.36 12.25
N ASN A 26 -7.95 6.29 13.17
CA ASN A 26 -8.79 7.48 13.30
C ASN A 26 -8.68 8.34 12.02
N PRO A 27 -9.80 8.77 11.40
CA PRO A 27 -9.79 9.67 10.25
C PRO A 27 -8.99 10.95 10.46
N ALA A 28 -8.94 11.47 11.70
CA ALA A 28 -8.09 12.61 12.05
C ALA A 28 -6.59 12.33 11.81
N GLY A 29 -6.15 11.08 12.00
CA GLY A 29 -4.79 10.64 11.71
C GLY A 29 -4.43 10.76 10.22
N ILE A 30 -5.31 10.28 9.33
CA ILE A 30 -5.14 10.47 7.88
C ILE A 30 -5.14 11.96 7.53
N SER A 31 -6.12 12.72 8.03
CA SER A 31 -6.24 14.16 7.74
C SER A 31 -5.02 14.97 8.16
N HIS A 32 -4.42 14.69 9.33
CA HIS A 32 -3.22 15.37 9.79
C HIS A 32 -1.97 15.06 8.95
N ILE A 33 -1.84 13.82 8.47
CA ILE A 33 -0.75 13.43 7.56
C ILE A 33 -0.93 14.12 6.20
N LEU A 34 -2.18 14.17 5.70
CA LEU A 34 -2.49 14.87 4.46
C LEU A 34 -2.22 16.38 4.56
N ALA A 35 -2.47 16.98 5.73
CA ALA A 35 -2.16 18.37 6.02
C ALA A 35 -0.65 18.65 6.23
N GLY A 36 0.21 17.63 6.19
CA GLY A 36 1.67 17.79 6.31
C GLY A 36 2.16 18.10 7.73
N ARG A 37 1.29 17.97 8.74
CA ARG A 37 1.62 18.30 10.13
C ARG A 37 2.23 17.14 10.91
N ASN A 38 2.03 15.90 10.43
CA ASN A 38 2.56 14.68 11.05
C ASN A 38 3.25 13.77 10.04
N LYS A 39 4.34 13.12 10.48
CA LYS A 39 4.89 11.95 9.79
C LYS A 39 4.04 10.73 10.15
N PRO A 40 3.79 9.81 9.20
CA PRO A 40 3.15 8.55 9.52
C PRO A 40 3.99 7.77 10.54
N GLY A 41 3.35 7.17 11.54
CA GLY A 41 4.01 6.21 12.40
C GLY A 41 4.25 4.88 11.68
N PHE A 42 5.13 4.04 12.24
CA PHE A 42 5.41 2.69 11.72
C PHE A 42 4.15 1.81 11.65
N ASP A 43 3.23 1.94 12.61
CA ASP A 43 1.95 1.21 12.63
C ASP A 43 1.12 1.48 11.37
N LEU A 44 1.02 2.74 10.92
CA LEU A 44 0.28 3.09 9.71
C LEU A 44 0.91 2.44 8.47
N LEU A 45 2.24 2.47 8.37
CA LEU A 45 2.96 1.87 7.26
C LEU A 45 2.72 0.35 7.21
N GLN A 46 2.78 -0.33 8.36
CA GLN A 46 2.43 -1.75 8.43
C GLN A 46 0.99 -2.04 8.01
N LYS A 47 0.02 -1.23 8.49
CA LYS A 47 -1.39 -1.39 8.15
C LYS A 47 -1.62 -1.24 6.64
N ILE A 48 -0.95 -0.28 6.00
CA ILE A 48 -1.00 -0.10 4.55
C ILE A 48 -0.46 -1.35 3.84
N LEU A 49 0.75 -1.80 4.17
CA LEU A 49 1.37 -2.95 3.52
C LEU A 49 0.59 -4.27 3.74
N ARG A 50 -0.04 -4.42 4.91
CA ARG A 50 -0.92 -5.56 5.21
C ARG A 50 -2.23 -5.51 4.43
N ARG A 51 -2.83 -4.32 4.30
CA ARG A 51 -4.12 -4.15 3.63
C ARG A 51 -4.01 -4.16 2.11
N PHE A 52 -2.88 -3.69 1.58
CA PHE A 52 -2.56 -3.57 0.16
C PHE A 52 -1.26 -4.35 -0.13
N PRO A 53 -1.29 -5.69 -0.11
CA PRO A 53 -0.10 -6.51 -0.31
C PRO A 53 0.51 -6.37 -1.71
N GLN A 54 -0.24 -5.81 -2.69
CA GLN A 54 0.29 -5.47 -4.01
C GLN A 54 1.22 -4.25 -4.00
N ILE A 55 1.20 -3.41 -2.96
CA ILE A 55 2.09 -2.25 -2.87
C ILE A 55 3.52 -2.72 -2.64
N ASP A 56 4.44 -2.06 -3.34
CA ASP A 56 5.87 -2.21 -3.14
C ASP A 56 6.31 -1.47 -1.85
N PRO A 57 6.88 -2.18 -0.86
CA PRO A 57 7.43 -1.55 0.34
C PRO A 57 8.51 -0.51 0.00
N ASP A 58 9.29 -0.71 -1.06
CA ASP A 58 10.36 0.21 -1.44
C ASP A 58 9.77 1.51 -2.01
N TRP A 59 8.64 1.44 -2.71
CA TRP A 59 7.91 2.66 -3.08
C TRP A 59 7.36 3.36 -1.87
N LEU A 60 6.83 2.63 -0.88
CA LEU A 60 6.25 3.25 0.31
C LEU A 60 7.32 3.87 1.23
N LEU A 61 8.46 3.20 1.40
CA LEU A 61 9.46 3.49 2.42
C LEU A 61 10.73 4.14 1.88
N LEU A 62 11.15 3.77 0.66
CA LEU A 62 12.45 4.13 0.07
C LEU A 62 12.35 5.02 -1.18
N ASP A 63 11.14 5.53 -1.48
CA ASP A 63 10.86 6.41 -2.62
C ASP A 63 11.19 5.77 -4.00
N SER A 64 11.04 4.44 -4.12
CA SER A 64 11.06 3.77 -5.42
C SER A 64 10.00 4.36 -6.36
N PRO A 65 10.25 4.44 -7.69
CA PRO A 65 9.27 4.96 -8.65
C PRO A 65 8.04 4.06 -8.85
N THR A 66 8.14 2.76 -8.52
CA THR A 66 7.10 1.76 -8.84
C THR A 66 6.18 1.47 -7.67
N MET A 67 4.94 1.98 -7.70
CA MET A 67 3.96 1.79 -6.62
C MET A 67 3.60 0.32 -6.35
N TYR A 68 3.44 -0.47 -7.41
CA TYR A 68 3.01 -1.85 -7.33
C TYR A 68 4.17 -2.79 -7.63
N ARG A 69 4.16 -3.95 -6.95
CA ARG A 69 5.15 -4.99 -7.19
C ARG A 69 5.03 -5.52 -8.61
N ALA A 70 6.16 -5.59 -9.31
CA ALA A 70 6.21 -6.10 -10.69
C ALA A 70 5.73 -7.56 -10.80
N ASP A 71 5.98 -8.37 -9.77
CA ASP A 71 5.71 -9.81 -9.78
C ASP A 71 4.21 -10.17 -9.87
N ARG A 72 3.29 -9.27 -9.49
CA ARG A 72 1.83 -9.49 -9.58
C ARG A 72 1.15 -8.87 -10.80
N LEU A 73 1.88 -8.10 -11.60
CA LEU A 73 1.38 -7.59 -12.89
C LEU A 73 1.53 -8.63 -14.01
N ALA A 74 2.19 -9.76 -13.75
CA ALA A 74 2.15 -10.93 -14.61
C ALA A 74 0.89 -11.77 -14.27
N PRO A 75 -0.11 -11.87 -15.16
CA PRO A 75 -1.14 -12.88 -15.00
C PRO A 75 -0.50 -14.24 -15.26
N GLY A 76 -0.17 -14.99 -14.21
CA GLY A 76 0.17 -16.41 -14.32
C GLY A 76 1.56 -16.85 -13.85
N SER A 77 2.04 -16.37 -12.70
CA SER A 77 3.01 -17.13 -11.90
C SER A 77 2.31 -17.77 -10.70
N ASP A 78 1.20 -18.47 -10.95
CA ASP A 78 0.88 -19.64 -10.15
C ASP A 78 2.07 -20.58 -10.31
N GLY A 79 2.80 -20.80 -9.21
CA GLY A 79 3.81 -21.83 -9.12
C GLY A 79 3.16 -23.16 -9.45
N ALA A 80 3.25 -23.54 -10.73
CA ALA A 80 2.97 -24.88 -11.17
C ALA A 80 3.85 -25.80 -10.33
N ALA A 81 3.16 -26.56 -9.47
CA ALA A 81 3.69 -27.79 -8.92
C ALA A 81 4.44 -28.51 -10.04
N GLN A 82 5.66 -28.91 -9.75
CA GLN A 82 6.44 -29.75 -10.62
C GLN A 82 6.33 -31.18 -10.07
N PRO A 83 5.32 -31.99 -10.47
CA PRO A 83 5.43 -33.43 -10.37
C PRO A 83 6.03 -33.90 -11.70
N ASP A 84 7.34 -34.17 -11.71
CA ASP A 84 7.89 -35.38 -12.33
C ASP A 84 9.41 -35.29 -12.35
N ARG A 85 10.03 -36.08 -11.48
CA ARG A 85 11.35 -36.65 -11.76
C ARG A 85 11.34 -38.11 -11.31
N ALA A 86 11.08 -38.96 -12.30
CA ALA A 86 11.61 -40.30 -12.57
C ALA A 86 11.59 -41.35 -11.45
#